data_AF-K1RYE2-F1
#
_entry.id   AF-K1RYE2-F1
#
_cell.length_a   1.000
_cell.length_b   1.000
_cell.length_c   1.000
_cell.angle_alpha   90.00
_cell.angle_beta   90.00
_cell.angle_gamma   90.00
#
_symmetry.space_group_name_H-M   'P 1'
#
loop_
_entity.id
_entity.type
_entity.pdbx_description
1 polymer ?
#
loop_
_entity_poly.entity_id
_entity_poly.type
_entity_poly.pdbx_seq_one_letter_code
_entity_poly.pdbx_strand_id
1 'polypeptide(L)' 'MAVLDVPLLIETGWHKQVDKVWLVAVSRRQQIERAMLRSGMTEAEVVARIDAQMSLEEKKNMLM' A
#
# COMPACT_ATOMS: atom_id res chain seq x y z
N MET A 1 -4.05 -4.98 -22.84
CA MET A 1 -3.58 -4.20 -21.68
C MET A 1 -4.34 -4.68 -20.47
N ALA A 2 -3.64 -5.00 -19.38
CA ALA A 2 -4.25 -5.41 -18.11
C ALA A 2 -3.68 -4.55 -16.97
N VAL A 3 -4.45 -4.36 -15.91
CA VAL A 3 -4.02 -3.67 -14.69
C VAL A 3 -4.20 -4.63 -13.52
N LEU A 4 -3.13 -4.85 -12.76
CA LEU A 4 -3.14 -5.69 -11.57
C LEU A 4 -3.19 -4.78 -10.34
N ASP A 5 -4.28 -4.85 -9.58
CA ASP A 5 -4.42 -4.18 -8.28
C ASP A 5 -4.02 -5.16 -7.17
N VAL A 6 -2.80 -5.02 -6.67
CA VAL A 6 -2.18 -5.98 -5.75
C VAL A 6 -1.58 -5.22 -4.55
N PRO A 7 -2.15 -5.37 -3.33
CA PRO A 7 -1.68 -4.64 -2.14
C PRO A 7 -0.21 -4.87 -1.77
N LEU A 8 0.28 -6.09 -1.98
CA LEU A 8 1.63 -6.54 -1.61
C LEU A 8 2.55 -6.73 -2.82
N LEU A 9 2.31 -5.99 -3.91
CA LEU A 9 3.03 -6.16 -5.20
C LEU A 9 4.56 -6.07 -5.02
N ILE A 10 5.02 -5.19 -4.15
CA ILE A 10 6.45 -4.91 -3.95
C ILE A 10 7.06 -5.95 -3.01
N GLU A 11 6.43 -6.18 -1.87
CA GLU A 11 6.87 -7.10 -0.81
C GLU A 11 7.00 -8.55 -1.31
N THR A 12 6.14 -8.95 -2.24
CA THR A 12 6.15 -10.29 -2.85
C THR A 12 7.09 -10.42 -4.05
N GLY A 13 7.76 -9.34 -4.47
CA GLY A 13 8.66 -9.33 -5.62
C GLY A 13 7.97 -9.31 -6.99
N TRP A 14 6.64 -9.25 -7.03
CA TRP A 14 5.85 -9.30 -8.27
C TRP A 14 5.99 -8.05 -9.14
N HIS A 15 6.45 -6.94 -8.57
CA HIS A 15 6.85 -5.74 -9.33
C HIS A 15 7.85 -6.01 -10.46
N LYS A 16 8.59 -7.13 -10.42
CA LYS A 16 9.53 -7.56 -11.48
C LYS A 16 8.86 -8.30 -12.65
N GLN A 17 7.58 -8.66 -12.52
CA GLN A 17 6.83 -9.43 -13.51
C GLN A 17 5.90 -8.56 -14.36
N VAL A 18 5.97 -7.23 -14.23
CA VAL A 18 5.12 -6.26 -14.91
C VAL A 18 5.96 -5.22 -15.63
N ASP A 19 5.43 -4.65 -16.72
CA ASP A 19 6.15 -3.65 -17.52
C ASP A 19 6.29 -2.30 -16.79
N LYS A 20 5.30 -1.96 -15.97
CA LYS A 20 5.22 -0.68 -15.24
C LYS A 20 4.57 -0.88 -13.88
N VAL A 21 5.06 -0.13 -12.89
CA VAL A 21 4.52 -0.11 -11.53
C VAL A 21 3.99 1.28 -11.22
N TRP A 22 2.75 1.36 -10.73
CA TRP A 22 2.14 2.61 -10.27
C TRP A 22 1.95 2.54 -8.75
N LEU A 23 2.69 3.38 -8.03
CA LEU A 23 2.57 3.51 -6.58
C LEU A 23 1.63 4.68 -6.25
N VAL A 24 0.51 4.40 -5.60
CA VAL A 24 -0.40 5.45 -5.10
C VAL A 24 -0.06 5.76 -3.65
N ALA A 25 0.26 7.03 -3.39
CA ALA A 25 0.77 7.53 -2.13
C ALA A 25 -0.17 8.57 -1.52
N VAL A 26 -0.43 8.46 -0.21
CA VAL A 26 -1.09 9.49 0.61
C VAL A 26 -0.39 9.57 1.96
N SER A 27 -0.63 10.63 2.73
CA SER A 27 -0.10 10.70 4.10
C SER A 27 -0.69 9.59 4.97
N ARG A 28 0.09 9.10 5.95
CA ARG A 28 -0.34 8.04 6.88
C ARG A 28 -1.66 8.40 7.58
N ARG A 29 -1.80 9.65 8.03
CA ARG A 29 -3.04 10.14 8.65
C ARG A 29 -4.25 10.00 7.71
N GLN A 30 -4.12 10.46 6.46
CA GLN A 30 -5.21 10.36 5.48
C GLN A 30 -5.54 8.90 5.13
N GLN A 31 -4.53 8.03 5.09
CA GLN A 31 -4.75 6.59 4.87
C GLN A 31 -5.58 5.97 5.98
N ILE A 32 -5.24 6.28 7.25
CA ILE A 32 -5.95 5.79 8.44
C ILE A 32 -7.40 6.29 8.43
N GLU A 33 -7.61 7.60 8.30
CA GLU A 33 -8.94 8.22 8.28
C GLU A 33 -9.84 7.60 7.21
N ARG A 34 -9.34 7.46 5.98
CA ARG A 34 -10.10 6.88 4.87
C ARG A 34 -10.37 5.39 5.07
N ALA A 35 -9.41 4.64 5.59
CA ALA A 35 -9.57 3.22 5.83
C ALA A 35 -10.64 2.97 6.92
N MET A 36 -10.59 3.69 8.04
CA MET A 36 -11.61 3.62 9.09
C MET A 36 -13.00 3.92 8.54
N LEU A 37 -13.15 5.02 7.80
CA LEU A 37 -14.43 5.43 7.19
C LEU A 37 -14.99 4.38 6.23
N ARG A 38 -14.13 3.73 5.45
CA ARG A 38 -14.54 2.74 4.44
C ARG A 38 -14.92 1.39 5.05
N SER A 39 -14.16 0.90 6.02
CA SER A 39 -14.31 -0.47 6.53
C SER A 39 -14.99 -0.59 7.88
N GLY A 40 -15.24 0.52 8.58
CA GLY A 40 -15.76 0.52 9.95
C GLY A 40 -14.79 -0.08 10.98
N MET A 41 -13.50 -0.17 10.63
CA MET A 41 -12.46 -0.69 11.53
C MET A 41 -12.05 0.39 12.54
N THR A 42 -11.60 -0.04 13.72
CA THR A 42 -10.96 0.84 14.70
C THR A 42 -9.62 1.36 14.18
N GLU A 43 -9.16 2.48 14.73
CA GLU A 43 -7.85 3.04 14.39
C GLU A 43 -6.73 2.02 14.62
N ALA A 44 -6.76 1.31 15.75
CA ALA A 44 -5.75 0.31 16.10
C ALA A 44 -5.68 -0.84 15.07
N GLU A 45 -6.82 -1.35 14.60
CA GLU A 45 -6.87 -2.40 13.57
C GLU A 45 -6.33 -1.90 12.22
N VAL A 46 -6.67 -0.67 11.84
CA VAL A 46 -6.17 -0.05 10.62
C VAL A 46 -4.66 0.17 10.68
N VAL A 47 -4.17 0.70 11.80
CA VAL A 47 -2.74 0.92 12.05
C VAL A 47 -1.99 -0.41 12.00
N ALA A 48 -2.47 -1.45 12.69
CA ALA A 48 -1.85 -2.77 12.67
C ALA A 48 -1.77 -3.35 11.25
N ARG A 49 -2.79 -3.13 10.40
CA ARG A 49 -2.77 -3.57 9.00
C ARG A 49 -1.80 -2.77 8.13
N ILE A 50 -1.65 -1.47 8.37
CA ILE A 50 -0.68 -0.63 7.65
C ILE A 50 0.74 -1.03 8.05
N ASP A 51 0.97 -1.28 9.34
CA ASP A 51 2.30 -1.61 9.87
C ASP A 51 2.73 -3.05 9.57
N ALA A 52 1.80 -3.94 9.23
CA ALA A 52 2.12 -5.28 8.74
C ALA A 52 2.65 -5.29 7.29
N GLN A 53 2.66 -4.14 6.61
CA GLN A 53 3.14 -3.99 5.24
C GLN A 53 4.42 -3.16 5.19
N MET A 54 5.12 -3.22 4.06
CA MET A 54 6.27 -2.36 3.83
C MET A 54 5.82 -0.89 3.79
N SER A 55 6.59 -0.01 4.43
CA SER A 55 6.25 1.41 4.50
C SER A 55 6.27 2.06 3.11
N LEU A 56 5.54 3.17 2.96
CA LEU A 56 5.47 3.88 1.69
C LEU A 56 6.85 4.41 1.25
N GLU A 57 7.69 4.83 2.19
CA GLU A 57 9.05 5.32 1.89
C GLU A 57 9.96 4.19 1.40
N GLU A 58 9.88 3.01 2.00
CA GLU A 58 10.59 1.82 1.50
C GLU A 58 10.12 1.44 0.09
N LYS A 59 8.80 1.45 -0.16
CA LYS A 59 8.23 1.19 -1.49
C LYS A 59 8.73 2.18 -2.54
N LYS A 60 8.85 3.47 -2.20
CA LYS A 60 9.41 4.48 -3.09
C LYS A 60 10.89 4.21 -3.40
N ASN A 61 11.69 3.94 -2.36
CA ASN A 61 13.12 3.68 -2.52
C ASN A 61 13.41 2.45 -3.39
N MET A 62 12.53 1.45 -3.41
CA MET A 62 12.67 0.28 -4.28
C MET A 62 12.28 0.53 -5.75
N LEU A 63 11.51 1.58 -6.03
CA LEU A 63 11.01 1.89 -7.37
C LEU A 63 11.74 3.06 -8.05
N MET A 64 12.63 3.74 -7.33
CA MET A 64 13.57 4.74 -7.88
C MET A 64 14.84 4.05 -8.38
#